data_AF-A0A959H3L4-F1
#
_entry.id   AF-A0A959H3L4-F1
#
_cell.length_a   1.000
_cell.length_b   1.000
_cell.length_c   1.000
_cell.angle_alpha   90.00
_cell.angle_beta   90.00
_cell.angle_gamma   90.00
#
_symmetry.space_group_name_H-M   'P 1'
#
loop_
_entity.id
_entity.type
_entity.pdbx_description
1 polymer ?
#
loop_
_entity_poly.entity_id
_entity_poly.type
_entity_poly.pdbx_seq_one_letter_code
_entity_poly.pdbx_strand_id
1 'polypeptide(L)'
;ANEVEVNGESLPFGADNLTRMVLNPDVTVRSRGVIEKCSFCVQRIQEGKLTAKREGRRLADNDIKTACQTACPTGAIVFGDSNNKEGTATKKMDNPLNYLALEEINVRSSVTYQAKVNNRSEELDA
;
A
#
# COMPACT_ATOMS: atom_id res chain seq x y z
N ALA A 1 1.89 -24.83 5.64
CA ALA A 1 2.56 -24.19 4.48
C ALA A 1 3.61 -23.15 4.87
N ASN A 2 3.55 -22.55 6.07
CA ASN A 2 4.57 -21.60 6.57
C ASN A 2 5.27 -22.06 7.86
N GLU A 3 5.28 -23.37 8.13
CA GLU A 3 6.00 -23.92 9.29
C GLU A 3 7.35 -24.44 8.78
N VAL A 4 8.43 -23.91 9.33
CA VAL A 4 9.78 -24.40 9.06
C VAL A 4 10.00 -25.58 9.99
N GLU A 5 10.21 -26.77 9.43
CA GLU A 5 10.62 -27.92 10.22
C GLU A 5 12.12 -27.80 10.53
N VAL A 6 12.46 -27.62 11.81
CA VAL A 6 13.84 -27.68 12.30
C VAL A 6 13.93 -28.91 13.20
N ASN A 7 14.81 -29.86 12.87
CA ASN A 7 15.02 -31.09 13.64
C ASN A 7 13.77 -31.97 13.85
N GLY A 8 12.80 -31.92 12.93
CA GLY A 8 11.59 -32.76 12.99
C GLY A 8 10.49 -32.25 13.93
N GLU A 9 10.63 -31.03 14.48
CA GLU A 9 9.58 -30.35 15.24
C GLU A 9 8.99 -29.19 14.45
N SER A 10 7.65 -29.06 14.45
CA SER A 10 6.94 -27.93 13.86
C SER A 10 7.03 -26.71 14.79
N LEU A 11 8.07 -25.89 14.58
CA LEU A 11 8.21 -24.63 15.28
C LEU A 11 7.29 -23.58 14.64
N PRO A 12 6.54 -22.80 15.45
CA PRO A 12 5.72 -21.73 14.90
C PRO A 12 6.60 -20.67 14.22
N PHE A 13 6.14 -20.15 13.08
CA PHE A 13 6.81 -19.09 12.33
C PHE A 13 7.09 -17.88 13.25
N GLY A 14 8.36 -17.63 13.55
CA GLY A 14 8.81 -16.60 14.51
C GLY A 14 9.31 -17.13 15.87
N ALA A 15 9.39 -18.44 16.10
CA ALA A 15 10.11 -19.01 17.24
C ALA A 15 11.64 -19.04 17.01
N ASP A 16 12.06 -19.17 15.76
CA ASP A 16 13.47 -19.21 15.38
C ASP A 16 14.07 -17.79 15.20
N ASN A 17 15.30 -17.61 15.71
CA ASN A 17 16.00 -16.32 15.67
C ASN A 17 16.38 -15.89 14.24
N LEU A 18 16.67 -16.83 13.33
CA LEU A 18 16.99 -16.49 11.94
C LEU A 18 15.75 -15.93 11.23
N THR A 19 14.60 -16.58 11.40
CA THR A 19 13.33 -16.11 10.79
C THR A 19 12.89 -14.72 11.27
N ARG A 20 13.22 -14.34 12.52
CA ARG A 20 12.87 -13.02 13.06
C ARG A 20 13.59 -11.86 12.38
N MET A 21 14.77 -12.09 11.80
CA MET A 21 15.56 -11.02 11.17
C MET A 21 14.96 -10.49 9.87
N VAL A 22 14.01 -11.21 9.26
CA VAL A 22 13.29 -10.77 8.05
C VAL A 22 12.13 -9.82 8.40
N LEU A 23 11.70 -9.81 9.65
CA LEU A 23 10.54 -9.05 10.08
C LEU A 23 10.89 -7.57 10.27
N ASN A 24 10.01 -6.70 9.77
CA ASN A 24 10.16 -5.26 9.97
C ASN A 24 9.87 -4.92 11.45
N PRO A 25 10.80 -4.27 12.18
CA PRO A 25 10.62 -3.92 13.59
C PRO A 25 9.52 -2.88 13.82
N ASP A 26 9.18 -2.07 12.82
CA ASP A 26 8.18 -1.00 12.92
C ASP A 26 6.74 -1.49 12.73
N VAL A 27 6.56 -2.78 12.45
CA VAL A 27 5.25 -3.41 12.24
C VAL A 27 5.04 -4.51 13.26
N THR A 28 3.89 -4.50 13.91
CA THR A 28 3.55 -5.51 14.92
C THR A 28 3.30 -6.87 14.29
N VAL A 29 3.97 -7.90 14.81
CA VAL A 29 3.64 -9.30 14.54
C VAL A 29 2.42 -9.66 15.38
N ARG A 30 1.34 -10.08 14.72
CA ARG A 30 0.07 -10.38 15.40
C ARG A 30 -0.03 -11.83 15.84
N SER A 31 -0.64 -12.04 17.00
CA SER A 31 -1.00 -13.36 17.51
C SER A 31 -2.26 -13.89 16.84
N ARG A 32 -2.55 -15.18 17.06
CA ARG A 32 -3.79 -15.81 16.60
C ARG A 32 -5.03 -15.08 17.14
N GLY A 33 -6.03 -14.87 16.28
CA GLY A 33 -7.31 -14.27 16.65
C GLY A 33 -7.40 -12.75 16.49
N VAL A 34 -6.38 -12.10 15.92
CA VAL A 34 -6.38 -10.66 15.65
C VAL A 34 -6.65 -10.40 14.17
N ILE A 35 -7.62 -9.54 13.87
CA ILE A 35 -7.94 -9.13 12.49
C ILE A 35 -6.87 -8.17 11.97
N GLU A 36 -6.57 -8.29 10.68
CA GLU A 36 -5.67 -7.40 9.97
C GLU A 36 -6.30 -6.76 8.75
N LYS A 37 -5.74 -5.62 8.35
CA LYS A 37 -6.12 -4.91 7.14
C LYS A 37 -4.95 -4.08 6.62
N CYS A 38 -5.09 -3.57 5.40
CA CYS A 38 -4.22 -2.53 4.88
C CYS A 38 -4.30 -1.28 5.78
N SER A 39 -3.14 -0.82 6.24
CA SER A 39 -2.96 0.40 7.05
C SER A 39 -2.33 1.54 6.25
N PHE A 40 -2.25 1.41 4.93
CA PHE A 40 -1.49 2.30 4.03
C PHE A 40 -0.05 2.53 4.49
N CYS A 41 0.59 1.48 5.01
CA CYS A 41 1.95 1.54 5.54
C CYS A 41 2.10 2.66 6.59
N VAL A 42 1.23 2.68 7.60
CA VAL A 42 1.24 3.69 8.68
C VAL A 42 2.64 3.92 9.27
N GLN A 43 3.46 2.88 9.38
CA GLN A 43 4.84 2.98 9.84
C GLN A 43 5.68 3.94 8.97
N ARG A 44 5.57 3.83 7.64
CA ARG A 44 6.27 4.73 6.70
C ARG A 44 5.67 6.13 6.71
N ILE A 45 4.37 6.25 6.94
CA ILE A 45 3.70 7.56 7.07
C ILE A 45 4.23 8.32 8.28
N GLN A 46 4.37 7.65 9.43
CA GLN A 46 4.85 8.29 10.65
C GLN A 46 6.32 8.66 10.53
N GLU A 47 7.16 7.80 9.96
CA GLU A 47 8.56 8.10 9.69
C GLU A 47 8.72 9.32 8.78
N GLY A 48 8.01 9.37 7.64
CA GLY A 48 8.06 10.50 6.72
C GLY A 48 7.58 11.81 7.35
N LYS A 49 6.49 11.75 8.14
CA LYS A 49 5.99 12.92 8.90
C LYS A 49 6.99 13.39 9.96
N LEU A 50 7.64 12.47 10.67
CA LEU A 50 8.64 12.78 11.69
C LEU A 50 9.85 13.48 11.07
N THR A 51 10.36 12.96 9.95
CA THR A 51 11.49 13.54 9.21
C THR A 51 11.17 14.95 8.73
N ALA A 52 10.03 15.15 8.07
CA ALA A 52 9.61 16.48 7.62
C ALA A 52 9.45 17.47 8.79
N LYS A 53 8.87 17.01 9.92
CA LYS A 53 8.73 17.83 11.14
C LYS A 53 10.09 18.18 11.75
N ARG A 54 11.05 17.25 11.76
CA ARG A 54 12.42 17.49 12.23
C ARG A 54 13.15 18.54 11.37
N GLU A 55 12.89 18.52 10.08
CA GLU A 55 13.45 19.47 9.09
C GLU A 55 12.69 20.81 9.05
N GLY A 56 11.61 20.96 9.84
CA GLY A 56 10.84 22.21 9.90
C GLY A 56 10.06 22.53 8.63
N ARG A 57 9.81 21.53 7.76
CA ARG A 57 9.11 21.69 6.49
C ARG A 57 7.81 20.91 6.46
N ARG A 58 6.93 21.25 5.52
CA ARG A 58 5.73 20.45 5.23
C ARG A 58 6.14 19.15 4.52
N LEU A 59 5.29 18.15 4.70
CA LEU A 59 5.39 16.87 3.99
C LEU A 59 5.27 17.11 2.48
N ALA A 60 6.22 16.56 1.73
CA ALA A 60 6.25 16.54 0.28
C ALA A 60 5.74 15.19 -0.25
N ASP A 61 5.25 15.17 -1.48
CA ASP A 61 4.69 13.97 -2.13
C ASP A 61 5.62 12.75 -2.13
N ASN A 62 6.93 12.99 -2.26
CA ASN A 62 7.92 11.92 -2.36
C ASN A 62 8.46 11.45 -1.00
N ASP A 63 8.08 12.08 0.11
CA ASP A 63 8.56 11.70 1.45
C ASP A 63 7.99 10.35 1.91
N ILE A 64 6.85 9.93 1.36
CA ILE A 64 6.19 8.68 1.72
C ILE A 64 5.93 7.87 0.46
N LYS A 65 6.51 6.67 0.41
CA LYS A 65 6.18 5.66 -0.59
C LYS A 65 5.72 4.39 0.09
N THR A 66 4.50 3.94 -0.21
CA THR A 66 3.99 2.70 0.36
C THR A 66 4.75 1.49 -0.20
N ALA A 67 4.70 0.37 0.51
CA ALA A 67 5.36 -0.86 0.07
C ALA A 67 4.80 -1.34 -1.28
N CYS A 68 3.47 -1.34 -1.44
CA CYS A 68 2.82 -1.75 -2.69
C CYS A 68 3.10 -0.79 -3.86
N GLN A 69 3.18 0.53 -3.62
CA GLN A 69 3.61 1.50 -4.64
C GLN A 69 5.06 1.26 -5.08
N THR A 70 5.95 0.98 -4.14
CA THR A 70 7.39 0.77 -4.42
C THR A 70 7.63 -0.54 -5.15
N ALA A 71 6.87 -1.59 -4.80
CA ALA A 71 6.97 -2.91 -5.41
C ALA A 71 6.36 -2.98 -6.82
N CYS A 72 5.49 -2.03 -7.18
CA CYS A 72 4.78 -2.05 -8.45
C CYS A 72 5.67 -1.51 -9.60
N PRO A 73 6.14 -2.35 -10.54
CA PRO A 73 7.03 -1.90 -11.61
C PRO A 73 6.32 -1.03 -12.64
N THR A 74 5.00 -1.20 -12.81
CA THR A 74 4.20 -0.46 -13.79
C THR A 74 3.76 0.91 -13.31
N GLY A 75 4.01 1.27 -12.03
CA GLY A 75 3.58 2.54 -11.46
C GLY A 75 2.05 2.68 -11.35
N ALA A 76 1.33 1.56 -11.27
CA ALA A 76 -0.14 1.56 -11.23
C ALA A 76 -0.70 2.20 -9.94
N ILE A 77 -0.03 1.98 -8.81
CA ILE A 77 -0.46 2.48 -7.50
C ILE A 77 0.24 3.81 -7.23
N VAL A 78 -0.54 4.86 -7.00
CA VAL A 78 -0.04 6.19 -6.61
C VAL A 78 -0.63 6.53 -5.25
N PHE A 79 0.24 6.89 -4.30
CA PHE A 79 -0.14 7.30 -2.95
C PHE A 79 0.34 8.73 -2.70
N GLY A 80 -0.45 9.53 -1.98
CA GLY A 80 -0.13 10.93 -1.67
C GLY A 80 -1.14 11.60 -0.76
N ASP A 81 -0.88 12.87 -0.41
CA ASP A 81 -1.78 13.69 0.39
C ASP A 81 -2.87 14.31 -0.49
N SER A 82 -4.13 13.97 -0.24
CA SER A 82 -5.28 14.51 -0.97
C SER A 82 -5.51 16.01 -0.72
N ASN A 83 -4.96 16.57 0.36
CA ASN A 83 -5.03 18.01 0.63
C ASN A 83 -4.02 18.80 -0.22
N ASN A 84 -3.00 18.14 -0.78
CA ASN A 84 -2.06 18.75 -1.69
C ASN A 84 -2.65 18.77 -3.12
N LYS A 85 -3.17 19.93 -3.54
CA LYS A 85 -3.77 20.09 -4.88
C LYS A 85 -2.79 19.91 -6.04
N GLU A 86 -1.52 20.22 -5.82
CA GLU A 86 -0.47 20.06 -6.84
C GLU A 86 0.12 18.65 -6.86
N GLY A 87 -0.31 17.81 -5.91
CA GLY A 87 0.22 16.47 -5.71
C GLY A 87 -0.13 15.50 -6.85
N THR A 88 0.75 14.52 -7.03
CA THR A 88 0.63 13.45 -8.04
C THR A 88 -0.63 12.62 -7.86
N ALA A 89 -0.98 12.29 -6.61
CA ALA A 89 -2.20 11.55 -6.28
C ALA A 89 -3.46 12.35 -6.67
N THR A 90 -3.53 13.63 -6.30
CA THR A 90 -4.67 14.50 -6.62
C THR A 90 -4.86 14.66 -8.13
N LYS A 91 -3.76 14.85 -8.88
CA LYS A 91 -3.79 14.88 -10.35
C LYS A 91 -4.30 13.57 -10.96
N LYS A 92 -3.91 12.42 -10.38
CA LYS A 92 -4.40 11.09 -10.81
C LYS A 92 -5.88 10.89 -10.48
N MET A 93 -6.37 11.47 -9.38
CA MET A 93 -7.78 11.36 -8.97
C MET A 93 -8.74 12.12 -9.88
N ASP A 94 -8.28 13.18 -10.56
CA ASP A 94 -9.10 14.01 -11.48
C ASP A 94 -9.34 13.38 -12.86
N ASN A 95 -9.07 12.08 -13.02
CA ASN A 95 -9.27 11.40 -14.30
C ASN A 95 -10.74 10.96 -14.46
N PRO A 96 -11.40 11.20 -15.62
CA PRO A 96 -12.79 10.80 -15.84
C PRO A 96 -13.03 9.29 -15.85
N LEU A 97 -11.98 8.47 -16.01
CA LEU A 97 -12.06 7.01 -15.98
C LEU A 97 -12.02 6.45 -14.55
N ASN A 98 -11.93 7.30 -13.55
CA ASN A 98 -11.85 6.90 -12.16
C ASN A 98 -13.23 6.56 -11.59
N TYR A 99 -13.28 5.56 -10.72
CA TYR A 99 -14.49 5.15 -10.02
C TYR A 99 -14.18 4.72 -8.59
N LEU A 100 -15.17 4.83 -7.71
CA LEU A 100 -15.11 4.31 -6.35
C LEU A 100 -15.73 2.91 -6.33
N ALA A 101 -15.06 1.97 -5.66
CA ALA A 101 -15.62 0.64 -5.47
C ALA A 101 -16.81 0.71 -4.51
N LEU A 102 -17.95 0.15 -4.94
CA LEU A 102 -19.20 0.12 -4.18
C LEU A 102 -19.72 1.52 -3.82
N GLU A 103 -19.73 2.43 -4.79
CA GLU A 103 -20.21 3.81 -4.59
C GLU A 103 -21.70 3.89 -4.26
N GLU A 104 -22.50 2.92 -4.71
CA GLU A 104 -23.96 2.87 -4.58
C GLU A 104 -24.42 2.88 -3.11
N ILE A 105 -23.60 2.35 -2.21
CA ILE A 105 -23.84 2.32 -0.76
C ILE A 105 -23.10 3.43 0.00
N ASN A 106 -22.51 4.40 -0.72
CA ASN A 106 -21.83 5.57 -0.17
C ASN A 106 -20.70 5.23 0.84
N VAL A 107 -19.82 4.29 0.49
CA VAL A 107 -18.68 3.86 1.35
C VAL A 107 -17.69 5.00 1.62
N ARG A 108 -17.60 6.00 0.71
CA ARG A 108 -16.61 7.09 0.78
C ARG A 108 -15.18 6.57 0.96
N SER A 109 -14.82 5.60 0.12
CA SER A 109 -13.48 5.00 0.09
C SER A 109 -12.40 6.05 -0.15
N SER A 110 -11.27 5.91 0.54
CA SER A 110 -10.06 6.71 0.28
C SER A 110 -9.24 6.19 -0.91
N VAL A 111 -9.61 5.05 -1.48
CA VAL A 111 -8.98 4.46 -2.67
C VAL A 111 -9.93 4.61 -3.86
N THR A 112 -9.39 5.20 -4.92
CA THR A 112 -10.06 5.34 -6.21
C THR A 112 -9.37 4.43 -7.22
N TYR A 113 -10.15 3.74 -8.04
CA TYR A 113 -9.65 2.84 -9.08
C TYR A 113 -9.80 3.51 -10.45
N GLN A 114 -8.92 3.16 -11.38
CA GLN A 114 -8.99 3.62 -12.76
C GLN A 114 -9.51 2.48 -13.65
N ALA A 115 -10.48 2.76 -14.51
CA ALA A 115 -11.06 1.77 -15.41
C ALA A 115 -9.99 1.20 -16.37
N LYS A 116 -10.06 -0.10 -16.62
CA LYS A 116 -9.20 -0.77 -17.60
C LYS A 116 -9.72 -0.50 -19.01
N VAL A 117 -8.97 0.28 -19.78
CA VAL A 117 -9.24 0.49 -21.21
C VAL A 117 -8.44 -0.53 -22.01
N ASN A 118 -9.14 -1.43 -22.71
CA ASN A 118 -8.51 -2.37 -23.64
C ASN A 118 -8.63 -1.79 -25.05
N ASN A 119 -7.49 -1.48 -25.68
CA ASN A 119 -7.48 -1.02 -27.06
C ASN A 119 -7.56 -2.24 -27.99
N ARG A 120 -8.73 -2.53 -28.55
CA ARG A 120 -8.94 -3.65 -29.48
C ARG A 120 -8.79 -3.20 -30.93
N SER A 121 -8.26 -4.07 -31.79
CA SER A 121 -8.21 -3.82 -33.23
C SER A 121 -9.52 -4.30 -33.86
N GLU A 122 -10.16 -3.45 -34.66
CA GLU A 122 -11.39 -3.79 -35.38
C GLU A 122 -11.21 -4.99 -36.33
N GLU A 123 -9.99 -5.22 -36.82
CA GLU A 123 -9.66 -6.31 -37.76
C GLU A 123 -9.59 -7.70 -37.09
N LEU A 124 -9.37 -7.76 -35.78
CA LEU A 124 -9.17 -9.02 -35.03
C LEU A 124 -10.42 -9.48 -34.28
N ASP A 125 -11.41 -8.60 -34.13
CA ASP A 125 -12.69 -8.86 -33.45
C ASP A 125 -13.85 -9.20 -34.44
N ALA A 126 -13.56 -9.21 -35.75
CA ALA A 126 -14.50 -9.52 -36.85
C ALA A 126 -14.54 -11.00 -37.22
#